data_AF-A0A961MR33-F1
#
_entry.id   AF-A0A961MR33-F1
#
_cell.length_a   1.000
_cell.length_b   1.000
_cell.length_c   1.000
_cell.angle_alpha   90.00
_cell.angle_beta   90.00
_cell.angle_gamma   90.00
#
_symmetry.space_group_name_H-M   'P 1'
#
loop_
_entity.id
_entity.type
_entity.pdbx_description
1 polymer ?
#
loop_
_entity_poly.entity_id
_entity_poly.type
_entity_poly.pdbx_seq_one_letter_code
_entity_poly.pdbx_strand_id
1 'polypeptide(L)'
;VATERALGAAPRWQRRLAALGGGEDWAERLRLSKADARALAASLAALDEAGAAPAQAAYRHGAEAARDAALVCAARARAAPAAGLEREINCGAAAVFPLRAADLALGGPALGAELRRLEALWVDSGFRLDAEDLRRMAEAPEGGG
;
A
#
# COMPACT_ATOMS: atom_id res chain seq x y z
N VAL A 1 2.71 -8.29 20.44
CA VAL A 1 3.49 -8.15 21.70
C VAL A 1 4.97 -8.44 21.50
N ALA A 2 5.39 -9.64 21.08
CA ALA A 2 6.82 -9.92 20.85
C ALA A 2 7.42 -9.14 19.66
N THR A 3 6.75 -9.15 18.50
CA THR A 3 7.20 -8.44 17.28
C THR A 3 7.20 -6.91 17.43
N GLU A 4 6.23 -6.36 18.16
CA GLU A 4 6.14 -4.91 18.44
C GLU A 4 7.35 -4.44 19.25
N ARG A 5 7.74 -5.21 20.27
CA ARG A 5 8.93 -4.94 21.09
C ARG A 5 10.23 -5.06 20.30
N ALA A 6 10.32 -6.04 19.41
CA ALA A 6 11.51 -6.24 18.57
C ALA A 6 11.78 -5.06 17.61
N LEU A 7 10.76 -4.26 17.29
CA LEU A 7 10.86 -3.08 16.42
C LEU A 7 10.65 -1.74 17.13
N GLY A 8 10.47 -1.73 18.47
CA GLY A 8 10.17 -0.50 19.21
C GLY A 8 8.83 0.14 18.84
N ALA A 9 7.93 -0.58 18.17
CA ALA A 9 6.64 -0.07 17.77
C ALA A 9 5.70 0.04 18.99
N ALA A 10 5.05 1.19 19.14
CA ALA A 10 4.05 1.38 20.18
C ALA A 10 2.93 0.32 20.06
N PRO A 11 2.42 -0.22 21.18
CA PRO A 11 1.27 -1.11 21.18
C PRO A 11 0.06 -0.41 20.56
N ARG A 12 -0.62 -1.06 19.62
CA ARG A 12 -1.86 -0.55 19.01
C ARG A 12 -2.92 -1.63 19.00
N TRP A 13 -4.12 -1.29 19.46
CA TRP A 13 -5.21 -2.26 19.53
C TRP A 13 -5.77 -2.57 18.13
N GLN A 14 -5.77 -1.61 17.20
CA GLN A 14 -6.21 -1.80 15.81
C GLN A 14 -5.36 -2.88 15.11
N ARG A 15 -4.03 -2.83 15.28
CA ARG A 15 -3.11 -3.86 14.79
C ARG A 15 -3.44 -5.25 15.34
N ARG A 16 -3.72 -5.33 16.64
CA ARG A 16 -4.08 -6.59 17.31
C ARG A 16 -5.40 -7.13 16.77
N LEU A 17 -6.38 -6.26 16.56
CA LEU A 17 -7.66 -6.64 15.98
C LEU A 17 -7.52 -7.10 14.53
N ALA A 18 -6.73 -6.39 13.72
CA ALA A 18 -6.40 -6.80 12.35
C ALA A 18 -5.69 -8.17 12.29
N ALA A 19 -4.87 -8.51 13.30
CA ALA A 19 -4.23 -9.82 13.40
C ALA A 19 -5.24 -10.97 13.53
N LEU A 20 -6.39 -10.73 14.19
CA LEU A 20 -7.49 -11.69 14.35
C LEU A 20 -8.28 -11.89 13.06
N GLY A 21 -8.16 -10.98 12.08
CA GLY A 21 -8.80 -11.06 10.76
C GLY A 21 -9.94 -10.05 10.56
N GLY A 22 -10.43 -9.95 9.32
CA GLY A 22 -11.45 -8.99 8.88
C GLY A 22 -12.84 -9.59 8.60
N GLY A 23 -13.12 -10.81 9.07
CA GLY A 23 -14.39 -11.51 8.79
C GLY A 23 -15.61 -11.05 9.60
N GLU A 24 -15.44 -10.09 10.50
CA GLU A 24 -16.52 -9.51 11.31
C GLU A 24 -16.60 -8.00 11.09
N ASP A 25 -17.81 -7.42 11.13
CA ASP A 25 -17.97 -5.97 11.18
C ASP A 25 -17.58 -5.43 12.56
N TRP A 26 -16.27 -5.32 12.76
CA TRP A 26 -15.67 -4.79 13.99
C TRP A 26 -16.11 -3.36 14.28
N ALA A 27 -16.37 -2.55 13.24
CA ALA A 27 -16.76 -1.16 13.40
C ALA A 27 -18.13 -1.06 14.08
N GLU A 28 -19.09 -1.87 13.64
CA GLU A 28 -20.42 -1.93 14.24
C GLU A 28 -20.38 -2.61 15.62
N ARG A 29 -19.77 -3.80 15.71
CA ARG A 29 -19.77 -4.62 16.94
C ARG A 29 -19.10 -3.94 18.12
N LEU A 30 -18.01 -3.22 17.87
CA LEU A 30 -17.24 -2.52 18.90
C LEU A 30 -17.58 -1.04 18.98
N ARG A 31 -18.54 -0.55 18.17
CA ARG A 31 -18.95 0.86 18.08
C ARG A 31 -17.74 1.79 17.92
N LEU A 32 -16.88 1.44 16.97
CA LEU A 32 -15.65 2.19 16.72
C LEU A 32 -15.97 3.62 16.27
N SER A 33 -15.09 4.55 16.64
CA SER A 33 -15.12 5.87 16.03
C SER A 33 -14.88 5.76 14.52
N LYS A 34 -15.33 6.76 13.75
CA LYS A 34 -15.06 6.79 12.29
C LYS A 34 -13.56 6.73 11.99
N ALA A 35 -12.73 7.37 12.83
CA ALA A 35 -11.28 7.36 12.69
C ALA A 35 -10.71 5.97 12.91
N ASP A 36 -11.15 5.27 13.96
CA ASP A 36 -10.69 3.93 14.28
C ASP A 36 -11.14 2.89 13.26
N ALA A 37 -12.41 2.96 12.82
CA ALA A 37 -12.93 2.09 11.76
C ALA A 37 -12.12 2.26 10.46
N ARG A 38 -11.79 3.51 10.10
CA ARG A 38 -10.96 3.80 8.92
C ARG A 38 -9.53 3.26 9.08
N ALA A 39 -8.91 3.44 10.25
CA ALA A 39 -7.56 2.94 10.50
C ALA A 39 -7.50 1.40 10.46
N LEU A 40 -8.50 0.73 11.03
CA LEU A 40 -8.63 -0.72 10.98
C LEU A 40 -8.85 -1.22 9.55
N ALA A 41 -9.76 -0.59 8.79
CA ALA A 41 -10.01 -0.94 7.40
C ALA A 41 -8.77 -0.77 6.52
N ALA A 42 -8.02 0.33 6.69
CA ALA A 42 -6.76 0.55 5.97
C ALA A 42 -5.73 -0.54 6.32
N SER A 43 -5.64 -0.95 7.58
CA SER A 43 -4.72 -2.02 8.00
C SER A 43 -5.12 -3.39 7.44
N LEU A 44 -6.42 -3.68 7.36
CA LEU A 44 -6.93 -4.90 6.75
C LEU A 44 -6.72 -4.92 5.22
N ALA A 45 -6.99 -3.81 4.53
CA ALA A 45 -6.71 -3.68 3.09
C ALA A 45 -5.21 -3.80 2.80
N ALA A 46 -4.37 -3.15 3.61
CA ALA A 46 -2.92 -3.31 3.53
C ALA A 46 -2.48 -4.75 3.81
N LEU A 47 -3.18 -5.52 4.65
CA LEU A 47 -2.89 -6.93 4.91
C LEU A 47 -3.23 -7.83 3.74
N ASP A 48 -4.37 -7.59 3.09
CA ASP A 48 -4.80 -8.36 1.92
C ASP A 48 -3.88 -8.10 0.72
N GLU A 49 -3.35 -6.88 0.61
CA GLU A 49 -2.34 -6.52 -0.38
C GLU A 49 -0.90 -6.88 0.04
N ALA A 50 -0.64 -7.10 1.34
CA ALA A 50 0.69 -7.39 1.86
C ALA A 50 1.11 -8.84 1.57
N GLY A 51 1.44 -9.09 0.30
CA GLY A 51 2.46 -10.04 -0.11
C GLY A 51 3.76 -9.30 -0.39
N ALA A 52 4.74 -9.38 0.51
CA ALA A 52 6.15 -8.97 0.30
C ALA A 52 6.48 -7.52 -0.14
N ALA A 53 5.53 -6.59 -0.27
CA ALA A 53 5.80 -5.22 -0.78
C ALA A 53 5.37 -4.07 0.16
N PRO A 54 6.11 -3.79 1.25
CA PRO A 54 5.77 -2.73 2.21
C PRO A 54 5.66 -1.33 1.62
N ALA A 55 6.48 -1.00 0.64
CA ALA A 55 6.45 0.31 -0.01
C ALA A 55 5.16 0.53 -0.82
N GLN A 56 4.66 -0.50 -1.52
CA GLN A 56 3.40 -0.41 -2.27
C GLN A 56 2.20 -0.25 -1.33
N ALA A 57 2.17 -1.03 -0.24
CA ALA A 57 1.16 -0.89 0.80
C ALA A 57 1.18 0.52 1.42
N ALA A 58 2.37 1.09 1.64
CA ALA A 58 2.52 2.43 2.20
C ALA A 58 2.03 3.53 1.25
N TYR A 59 2.26 3.37 -0.06
CA TYR A 59 1.76 4.28 -1.09
C TYR A 59 0.21 4.30 -1.14
N ARG A 60 -0.42 3.12 -1.08
CA ARG A 60 -1.88 2.99 -1.22
C ARG A 60 -2.66 3.26 0.05
N HIS A 61 -2.17 2.77 1.20
CA HIS A 61 -2.90 2.74 2.47
C HIS A 61 -2.28 3.63 3.55
N GLY A 62 -1.13 4.22 3.28
CA GLY A 62 -0.36 5.04 4.22
C GLY A 62 0.60 4.22 5.09
N ALA A 63 1.59 4.92 5.64
CA ALA A 63 2.70 4.31 6.37
C ALA A 63 2.27 3.48 7.59
N GLU A 64 1.24 3.93 8.31
CA GLU A 64 0.76 3.25 9.51
C GLU A 64 0.09 1.91 9.20
N ALA A 65 -0.78 1.89 8.19
CA ALA A 65 -1.45 0.67 7.75
C ALA A 65 -0.43 -0.34 7.20
N ALA A 66 0.53 0.11 6.39
CA ALA A 66 1.60 -0.74 5.87
C ALA A 66 2.47 -1.35 6.97
N ARG A 67 2.80 -0.55 8.00
CA ARG A 67 3.55 -1.04 9.18
C ARG A 67 2.76 -2.07 9.95
N ASP A 68 1.48 -1.80 10.22
CA ASP A 68 0.60 -2.71 10.95
C ASP A 68 0.44 -4.03 10.20
N ALA A 69 0.26 -3.98 8.87
CA ALA A 69 0.20 -5.16 8.02
C ALA A 69 1.50 -5.97 8.05
N ALA A 70 2.66 -5.34 7.85
CA ALA A 70 3.95 -6.03 7.87
C ALA A 70 4.25 -6.68 9.23
N LEU A 71 3.91 -6.02 10.34
CA LEU A 71 4.04 -6.56 11.70
C LEU A 71 3.16 -7.78 11.92
N VAL A 72 1.91 -7.72 11.45
CA VAL A 72 0.97 -8.83 11.55
C VAL A 72 1.42 -10.01 10.68
N CYS A 73 1.88 -9.76 9.44
CA CYS A 73 2.44 -10.80 8.58
C CYS A 73 3.66 -11.48 9.20
N ALA A 74 4.61 -10.71 9.74
CA ALA A 74 5.78 -11.25 10.43
C ALA A 74 5.39 -12.09 11.66
N ALA A 75 4.41 -11.63 12.44
CA ALA A 75 3.88 -12.38 13.58
C ALA A 75 3.22 -13.70 13.16
N ARG A 76 2.39 -13.69 12.11
CA ARG A 76 1.75 -14.89 11.54
C ARG A 76 2.78 -15.89 11.02
N ALA A 77 3.80 -15.40 10.34
CA ALA A 77 4.91 -16.20 9.83
C ALA A 77 5.88 -16.68 10.94
N ARG A 78 5.74 -16.20 12.17
CA ARG A 78 6.69 -16.41 13.28
C ARG A 78 8.13 -16.04 12.89
N ALA A 79 8.26 -14.99 12.08
CA ALA A 79 9.53 -14.50 11.56
C ALA A 79 9.83 -13.09 12.08
N ALA A 80 11.10 -12.69 11.97
CA ALA A 80 11.46 -11.29 12.14
C ALA A 80 10.92 -10.48 10.94
N PRO A 81 10.45 -9.24 11.15
CA PRO A 81 10.15 -8.31 10.08
C PRO A 81 11.38 -8.09 9.18
N ALA A 82 11.15 -7.84 7.89
CA ALA A 82 12.22 -7.66 6.93
C ALA A 82 13.17 -6.52 7.33
N ALA A 83 14.47 -6.73 7.13
CA ALA A 83 15.47 -5.70 7.37
C ALA A 83 15.23 -4.52 6.41
N GLY A 84 15.09 -3.31 6.95
CA GLY A 84 14.78 -2.12 6.16
C GLY A 84 13.29 -1.84 5.93
N LEU A 85 12.39 -2.57 6.61
CA LEU A 85 10.94 -2.34 6.54
C LEU A 85 10.54 -0.86 6.65
N GLU A 86 11.02 -0.15 7.67
CA GLU A 86 10.71 1.28 7.86
C GLU A 86 11.20 2.15 6.70
N ARG A 87 12.35 1.82 6.10
CA ARG A 87 12.87 2.54 4.93
C ARG A 87 11.93 2.35 3.74
N GLU A 88 11.49 1.13 3.47
CA GLU A 88 10.56 0.84 2.37
C GLU A 88 9.21 1.53 2.57
N ILE A 89 8.68 1.50 3.81
CA ILE A 89 7.46 2.20 4.16
C ILE A 89 7.60 3.71 3.92
N ASN A 90 8.71 4.31 4.36
CA ASN A 90 8.95 5.74 4.17
C ASN A 90 9.11 6.09 2.69
N CYS A 91 9.79 5.26 1.90
CA CYS A 91 9.89 5.45 0.45
C CYS A 91 8.51 5.43 -0.21
N GLY A 92 7.69 4.42 0.08
CA GLY A 92 6.34 4.30 -0.48
C GLY A 92 5.40 5.42 -0.07
N ALA A 93 5.41 5.79 1.22
CA ALA A 93 4.58 6.87 1.75
C ALA A 93 4.95 8.26 1.21
N ALA A 94 6.21 8.46 0.79
CA ALA A 94 6.67 9.69 0.17
C ALA A 94 6.59 9.66 -1.37
N ALA A 95 6.25 8.52 -1.97
CA ALA A 95 6.22 8.37 -3.41
C ALA A 95 5.08 9.20 -4.02
N VAL A 96 5.36 9.87 -5.12
CA VAL A 96 4.39 10.66 -5.89
C VAL A 96 4.43 10.20 -7.33
N PHE A 97 3.28 9.79 -7.87
CA PHE A 97 3.18 9.37 -9.26
C PHE A 97 3.61 10.52 -10.18
N PRO A 98 4.57 10.30 -11.10
CA PRO A 98 5.28 11.40 -11.75
C PRO A 98 4.56 11.96 -12.99
N LEU A 99 3.36 11.47 -13.32
CA LEU A 99 2.55 11.95 -14.44
C LEU A 99 1.24 12.59 -14.01
N ARG A 100 0.80 13.53 -14.83
CA ARG A 100 -0.50 14.20 -14.76
C ARG A 100 -1.25 13.99 -16.07
N ALA A 101 -2.55 14.27 -16.03
CA ALA A 101 -3.41 14.25 -17.21
C ALA A 101 -2.85 15.02 -18.42
N ALA A 102 -2.24 16.19 -18.16
CA ALA A 102 -1.69 17.06 -19.21
C ALA A 102 -0.45 16.47 -19.91
N ASP A 103 0.19 15.47 -19.31
CA ASP A 103 1.40 14.84 -19.86
C ASP A 103 1.08 13.78 -20.92
N LEU A 104 -0.20 13.45 -21.12
CA LEU A 104 -0.66 12.45 -22.08
C LEU A 104 -1.57 13.11 -23.14
N ALA A 105 -1.33 12.79 -24.40
CA ALA A 105 -2.17 13.25 -25.53
C ALA A 105 -3.46 12.42 -25.67
N LEU A 106 -4.13 12.11 -24.56
CA LEU A 106 -5.37 11.34 -24.49
C LEU A 106 -6.50 12.19 -23.89
N GLY A 107 -7.74 11.86 -24.23
CA GLY A 107 -8.93 12.53 -23.71
C GLY A 107 -9.98 11.55 -23.18
N GLY A 108 -10.88 12.07 -22.33
CA GLY A 108 -12.05 11.32 -21.86
C GLY A 108 -11.70 10.08 -21.02
N PRO A 109 -12.55 9.03 -21.03
CA PRO A 109 -12.35 7.82 -20.23
C PRO A 109 -11.02 7.09 -20.49
N ALA A 110 -10.49 7.17 -21.72
CA ALA A 110 -9.23 6.55 -22.10
C ALA A 110 -8.04 7.14 -21.32
N LEU A 111 -8.02 8.46 -21.10
CA LEU A 111 -6.99 9.12 -20.30
C LEU A 111 -6.94 8.58 -18.86
N GLY A 112 -8.11 8.46 -18.22
CA GLY A 112 -8.20 7.95 -16.85
C GLY A 112 -7.79 6.47 -16.75
N ALA A 113 -8.14 5.66 -17.76
CA ALA A 113 -7.71 4.27 -17.82
C ALA A 113 -6.19 4.15 -17.97
N GLU A 114 -5.60 4.98 -18.83
CA GLU A 114 -4.17 4.95 -19.10
C GLU A 114 -3.35 5.43 -17.90
N LEU A 115 -3.77 6.52 -17.23
CA LEU A 115 -3.13 6.97 -16.00
C LEU A 115 -3.12 5.87 -14.92
N ARG A 116 -4.23 5.15 -14.74
CA ARG A 116 -4.29 4.02 -13.79
C ARG A 116 -3.38 2.87 -14.19
N ARG A 117 -3.27 2.57 -15.48
CA ARG A 117 -2.36 1.54 -16.00
C ARG A 117 -0.90 1.89 -15.71
N LEU A 118 -0.50 3.13 -16.04
CA LEU A 118 0.85 3.62 -15.82
C LEU A 118 1.20 3.72 -14.33
N GLU A 119 0.25 4.12 -13.49
CA GLU A 119 0.44 4.14 -12.04
C GLU A 119 0.65 2.73 -11.48
N ALA A 120 -0.11 1.74 -11.95
CA ALA A 120 0.10 0.35 -11.56
C ALA A 120 1.50 -0.15 -11.97
N LEU A 121 1.91 0.09 -13.22
CA LEU A 121 3.26 -0.25 -13.70
C LEU A 121 4.37 0.44 -12.90
N TRP A 122 4.18 1.70 -12.54
CA TRP A 122 5.12 2.45 -11.72
C TRP A 122 5.25 1.86 -10.31
N VAL A 123 4.13 1.53 -9.67
CA VAL A 123 4.11 0.87 -8.35
C VAL A 123 4.75 -0.52 -8.41
N ASP A 124 4.46 -1.30 -9.44
CA ASP A 124 5.01 -2.65 -9.65
C ASP A 124 6.51 -2.61 -9.96
N SER A 125 6.99 -1.55 -10.61
CA SER A 125 8.42 -1.29 -10.78
C SER A 125 9.14 -0.94 -9.47
N GLY A 126 8.43 -0.84 -8.34
CA GLY A 126 8.98 -0.35 -7.08
C GLY A 126 9.37 1.13 -7.17
N PHE A 127 8.57 1.93 -7.86
CA PHE A 127 8.74 3.38 -8.00
C PHE A 127 10.01 3.79 -8.75
N ARG A 128 10.54 2.93 -9.63
CA ARG A 128 11.79 3.17 -10.36
C ARG A 128 11.59 3.84 -11.72
N LEU A 129 10.43 3.67 -12.34
CA LEU A 129 10.12 4.31 -13.62
C LEU A 129 9.95 5.82 -13.42
N ASP A 130 10.56 6.61 -14.30
CA ASP A 130 10.37 8.06 -14.30
C ASP A 130 9.22 8.49 -15.22
N ALA A 131 8.95 9.80 -15.27
CA ALA A 131 7.90 10.35 -16.11
C ALA A 131 8.13 10.08 -17.61
N GLU A 132 9.38 10.04 -18.06
CA GLU A 132 9.70 9.84 -19.46
C GLU A 132 9.50 8.38 -19.88
N ASP A 133 9.95 7.44 -19.05
CA ASP A 133 9.70 6.00 -19.25
C ASP A 133 8.21 5.72 -19.38
N LEU A 134 7.40 6.27 -18.47
CA LEU A 134 5.96 6.08 -18.47
C LEU A 134 5.27 6.73 -19.67
N ARG A 135 5.71 7.91 -20.12
CA ARG A 135 5.19 8.54 -21.34
C ARG A 135 5.47 7.71 -22.57
N ARG A 136 6.70 7.19 -22.71
CA ARG A 136 7.07 6.31 -23.83
C ARG A 136 6.19 5.06 -23.87
N MET A 137 5.87 4.49 -22.69
CA MET A 137 4.95 3.34 -22.59
C MET A 137 3.51 3.67 -22.97
N ALA A 138 3.09 4.94 -22.89
CA ALA A 138 1.76 5.38 -23.34
C ALA A 138 1.71 5.61 -24.85
N GLU A 139 2.82 6.08 -25.43
CA GLU A 139 2.97 6.37 -26.87
C GLU A 139 3.21 5.10 -27.70
N ALA A 140 3.79 4.06 -27.10
CA ALA A 140 3.91 2.73 -27.65
C ALA A 140 2.81 1.84 -27.04
N PRO A 141 1.54 1.94 -27.49
CA PRO A 141 0.55 0.94 -27.11
C PRO A 141 1.12 -0.41 -27.53
N GLU A 142 1.20 -1.36 -26.60
CA GLU A 142 1.65 -2.71 -26.91
C GLU A 142 0.87 -3.21 -28.14
N GLY A 143 1.56 -3.26 -29.27
CA GLY A 143 0.99 -3.64 -30.54
C GLY A 143 0.72 -5.13 -30.52
N GLY A 144 -0.57 -5.47 -30.62
CA GLY A 144 -1.08 -6.61 -31.39
C GLY A 144 -0.48 -7.98 -31.10
N GLY A 145 -1.21 -8.77 -30.33
CA GLY A 145 -1.20 -10.24 -30.34
C GLY A 145 -2.60 -10.74 -30.03
#